data_AF-A0A1Y3WK79-F1
#
_entry.id   AF-A0A1Y3WK79-F1
#
_cell.length_a   1.000
_cell.length_b   1.000
_cell.length_c   1.000
_cell.angle_alpha   90.00
_cell.angle_beta   90.00
_cell.angle_gamma   90.00
#
_symmetry.space_group_name_H-M   'P 1'
#
loop_
_entity.id
_entity.type
_entity.pdbx_description
1 polymer ?
#
loop_
_entity_poly.entity_id
_entity_poly.type
_entity_poly.pdbx_seq_one_letter_code
_entity_poly.pdbx_strand_id
1 'polypeptide(L)' 'MGELKRLHTQEFLAHNTHLKIWDYESMQKSPSLESIARFCTFYALSLSDFFAPITFPQDSK' A
#
# COMPACT_ATOMS: atom_id res chain seq x y z
N MET A 1 22.32 -2.00 -7.02
CA MET A 1 21.09 -1.16 -6.97
C MET A 1 19.94 -1.90 -7.69
N GLY A 2 19.53 -3.09 -7.23
CA GLY A 2 18.60 -3.95 -7.99
C GLY A 2 17.73 -4.90 -7.15
N GLU A 3 17.73 -4.74 -5.82
CA GLU A 3 17.03 -5.66 -4.92
C GLU A 3 15.72 -5.08 -4.35
N LEU A 4 15.56 -3.75 -4.26
CA LEU A 4 14.31 -3.14 -3.77
C LEU A 4 13.13 -3.28 -4.76
N LYS A 5 13.37 -3.26 -6.08
CA LYS A 5 12.28 -3.34 -7.08
C LYS A 5 11.58 -4.70 -7.14
N ARG A 6 12.21 -5.77 -6.66
CA ARG A 6 11.67 -7.13 -6.76
C ARG A 6 10.64 -7.49 -5.68
N LEU A 7 10.55 -6.70 -4.61
CA LEU A 7 9.64 -6.94 -3.48
C LEU A 7 8.31 -6.15 -3.58
N HIS A 8 8.15 -5.31 -4.60
CA HIS A 8 6.98 -4.41 -4.73
C HIS A 8 6.40 -4.38 -6.15
N THR A 9 6.60 -5.44 -6.96
CA THR A 9 5.80 -5.54 -8.19
C THR A 9 4.33 -5.70 -7.84
N GLN A 10 3.46 -5.10 -8.65
CA GLN A 10 2.00 -5.15 -8.46
C GLN A 10 1.50 -6.60 -8.36
N GLU A 11 2.09 -7.50 -9.14
CA GLU A 11 1.81 -8.94 -9.13
C GLU A 11 2.22 -9.60 -7.81
N PHE A 12 3.39 -9.27 -7.26
CA PHE A 12 3.86 -9.78 -5.98
C PHE A 12 2.95 -9.30 -4.84
N LEU A 13 2.58 -8.02 -4.84
CA LEU A 13 1.66 -7.48 -3.84
C LEU A 13 0.28 -8.09 -3.94
N ALA A 14 -0.25 -8.24 -5.16
CA ALA A 14 -1.55 -8.88 -5.37
C ALA A 14 -1.54 -10.34 -4.93
N HIS A 15 -0.44 -11.06 -5.19
CA HIS A 15 -0.28 -12.45 -4.79
C HIS A 15 -0.24 -12.62 -3.27
N ASN A 16 0.48 -11.76 -2.55
CA ASN A 16 0.66 -11.90 -1.10
C ASN A 16 -0.46 -11.27 -0.27
N THR A 17 -1.10 -10.22 -0.76
CA THR A 17 -2.20 -9.54 -0.03
C THR A 17 -3.59 -10.04 -0.45
N HIS A 18 -3.66 -10.82 -1.55
CA HIS A 18 -4.90 -11.18 -2.23
C HIS A 18 -5.74 -9.97 -2.68
N LEU A 19 -5.12 -8.79 -2.78
CA LEU A 19 -5.76 -7.57 -3.22
C LEU A 19 -5.48 -7.34 -4.71
N LYS A 20 -6.50 -6.94 -5.45
CA LYS A 20 -6.31 -6.48 -6.83
C LYS A 20 -5.86 -5.02 -6.81
N ILE A 21 -4.56 -4.80 -6.59
CA ILE A 21 -3.97 -3.46 -6.45
C ILE A 21 -4.32 -2.56 -7.66
N TRP A 22 -4.35 -3.14 -8.86
CA TRP A 22 -4.75 -2.45 -10.09
C TRP A 22 -6.14 -1.83 -10.03
N ASP A 23 -7.11 -2.49 -9.40
CA ASP A 23 -8.49 -1.98 -9.31
C ASP A 23 -8.53 -0.68 -8.48
N TYR A 24 -7.64 -0.55 -7.49
CA TYR A 24 -7.50 0.67 -6.69
C TYR A 24 -6.75 1.76 -7.45
N GLU A 25 -5.65 1.42 -8.14
CA GLU A 25 -4.86 2.39 -8.91
C GLU A 25 -5.63 2.96 -10.11
N SER A 26 -6.41 2.11 -10.80
CA SER A 26 -7.27 2.53 -11.91
C SER A 26 -8.56 3.25 -11.44
N MET A 27 -8.72 3.50 -10.14
CA MET A 27 -9.93 4.08 -9.54
C MET A 27 -11.22 3.31 -9.85
N GLN A 28 -11.12 2.05 -10.28
CA GLN A 28 -12.27 1.18 -10.56
C GLN A 28 -12.96 0.74 -9.26
N LYS A 29 -12.20 0.67 -8.16
CA LYS A 29 -12.68 0.24 -6.86
C LYS A 29 -12.09 1.12 -5.76
N SER A 30 -12.90 1.44 -4.75
CA SER A 30 -12.39 2.06 -3.53
C SER A 30 -11.87 1.00 -2.57
N PRO A 31 -10.72 1.23 -1.89
CA PRO A 31 -10.25 0.32 -0.87
C PRO A 31 -11.20 0.34 0.33
N SER A 32 -11.67 -0.85 0.73
CA SER A 32 -12.41 -1.01 1.99
C SER A 32 -11.45 -1.02 3.17
N LEU A 33 -11.94 -0.74 4.39
CA LEU A 33 -11.13 -0.83 5.60
C LEU A 33 -10.51 -2.22 5.78
N GLU A 34 -11.23 -3.28 5.40
CA GLU A 34 -10.70 -4.65 5.40
C GLU A 34 -9.51 -4.81 4.42
N SER A 35 -9.60 -4.23 3.23
CA SER A 35 -8.53 -4.27 2.24
C SER A 35 -7.29 -3.54 2.76
N ILE A 36 -7.49 -2.38 3.36
CA ILE A 36 -6.43 -1.57 3.98
C ILE A 36 -5.81 -2.33 5.16
N ALA A 37 -6.61 -2.99 6.00
CA ALA A 37 -6.10 -3.77 7.12
C ALA A 37 -5.23 -4.95 6.64
N ARG A 38 -5.63 -5.67 5.59
CA ARG A 38 -4.80 -6.74 4.99
C ARG A 38 -3.48 -6.21 4.45
N PHE A 39 -3.51 -5.04 3.80
CA PHE A 39 -2.32 -4.37 3.31
C PHE A 39 -1.40 -3.96 4.47
N CYS A 40 -1.95 -3.39 5.55
CA CYS A 40 -1.21 -3.02 6.75
C CYS A 40 -0.53 -4.24 7.39
N THR A 41 -1.26 -5.35 7.56
CA THR A 41 -0.71 -6.61 8.08
C THR A 41 0.45 -7.12 7.24
N PHE A 42 0.33 -7.08 5.90
CA PHE A 42 1.39 -7.52 5.00
C PHE A 42 2.69 -6.71 5.17
N TYR A 43 2.57 -5.41 5.47
CA TYR A 43 3.71 -4.53 5.70
C TYR A 43 4.14 -4.41 7.17
N ALA A 44 3.52 -5.16 8.08
CA ALA A 44 3.69 -4.98 9.53
C ALA A 44 3.48 -3.52 9.98
N LEU A 45 2.55 -2.82 9.33
CA LEU A 45 2.10 -1.48 9.67
C LEU A 45 0.81 -1.55 10.48
N SER A 46 0.59 -0.61 11.39
CA SER A 46 -0.72 -0.47 12.04
C SER A 46 -1.67 0.36 11.18
N LEU A 47 -2.98 0.17 11.36
CA LEU A 47 -3.97 1.07 10.73
C LEU A 47 -3.77 2.53 11.17
N SER A 48 -3.31 2.76 12.40
CA SER A 48 -3.02 4.10 12.90
C SER A 48 -1.84 4.74 12.18
N ASP A 49 -0.81 3.96 11.84
CA ASP A 49 0.33 4.44 11.05
C ASP A 49 -0.08 4.72 9.60
N PHE A 50 -0.95 3.87 9.03
CA PHE A 50 -1.46 4.07 7.67
C PHE A 50 -2.29 5.34 7.52
N PHE A 51 -3.16 5.63 8.49
CA PHE A 51 -3.97 6.85 8.54
C PHE A 51 -3.32 7.97 9.34
N ALA A 52 -2.04 7.83 9.71
CA ALA A 52 -1.33 8.87 10.43
C ALA A 52 -1.41 10.17 9.62
N PRO A 53 -1.61 11.32 10.28
CA PRO A 53 -1.59 12.58 9.59
C PRO A 53 -0.26 12.69 8.87
N ILE A 54 -0.34 12.77 7.54
CA ILE A 54 0.84 13.04 6.73
C ILE A 54 1.25 14.45 7.14
N THR A 55 2.34 14.58 7.89
CA THR A 55 3.01 15.87 8.00
C THR A 55 3.57 16.10 6.62
N PHE A 56 2.76 16.72 5.76
CA PHE A 56 3.14 17.07 4.40
C PHE A 56 4.52 17.72 4.53
N PRO A 57 5.56 17.25 3.84
CA PRO A 57 6.85 17.91 3.94
C PRO A 57 6.60 19.35 3.51
N GLN A 58 6.81 20.30 4.42
CA GLN A 58 7.16 21.64 3.98
C GLN A 58 8.42 21.43 3.15
N ASP A 59 8.26 21.66 1.85
CA ASP A 59 9.28 21.70 0.82
C ASP A 59 10.70 21.54 1.38
N SER A 60 11.26 20.34 1.24
CA SER A 60 12.70 20.18 1.34
C SER A 60 13.23 20.01 -0.07
N LYS A 61 13.30 21.16 -0.78
CA LYS A 61 14.16 21.49 -1.93
C LYS A 61 14.30 20.50 -3.08
#